data_AF-A0A368EZH5-F1
#
_entry.id   AF-A0A368EZH5-F1
#
_cell.length_a   1.000
_cell.length_b   1.000
_cell.length_c   1.000
_cell.angle_alpha   90.00
_cell.angle_beta   90.00
_cell.angle_gamma   90.00
#
_symmetry.space_group_name_H-M   'P 1'
#
loop_
_entity.id
_entity.type
_entity.pdbx_description
1 polymer ?
#
loop_
_entity_poly.entity_id
_entity_poly.type
_entity_poly.pdbx_seq_one_letter_code
_entity_poly.pdbx_strand_id
1 'polypeptide(L)' 'MLRAAFARVALQIRAASSIPNGIRDIKPKYTKLFINNEWVDATSKKTYDTINPANNTVIARIAEGDKPDVDKAVKVRPL' A
#
# COMPACT_ATOMS: atom_id res chain seq x y z
N MET A 1 35.61 -12.71 32.01
CA MET A 1 35.62 -13.26 30.63
C MET A 1 34.32 -13.99 30.23
N LEU A 2 33.43 -14.36 31.18
CA LEU A 2 32.17 -15.08 30.91
C LEU A 2 30.96 -14.20 30.50
N ARG A 3 31.13 -12.88 30.29
CA ARG A 3 30.02 -11.98 29.86
C ARG A 3 29.93 -11.82 28.35
N ALA A 4 31.03 -12.01 27.62
CA ALA A 4 31.07 -11.83 26.16
C ALA A 4 30.54 -13.05 25.38
N ALA A 5 30.60 -14.26 25.98
CA ALA A 5 30.17 -15.50 25.33
C ALA A 5 28.64 -15.56 25.15
N PHE A 6 27.85 -15.09 26.12
CA PHE A 6 26.38 -15.06 26.01
C PHE A 6 25.87 -14.07 24.94
N ALA A 7 26.59 -12.96 24.72
CA ALA A 7 26.24 -11.98 23.70
C ALA A 7 26.43 -12.54 22.27
N ARG A 8 27.41 -13.41 22.04
CA ARG A 8 27.65 -14.03 20.73
C ARG A 8 26.63 -15.12 20.38
N VAL A 9 26.17 -15.89 21.37
CA VAL A 9 25.13 -16.92 21.16
C VAL A 9 23.77 -16.28 20.82
N ALA A 10 23.42 -15.15 21.44
CA ALA A 10 22.16 -14.45 21.17
C ALA A 10 22.09 -13.83 19.75
N LEU A 11 23.24 -13.44 19.17
CA LEU A 11 23.31 -12.92 17.81
C LEU A 11 23.13 -14.05 16.77
N GLN A 12 23.62 -15.25 17.08
CA GLN A 12 23.59 -16.40 16.18
C GLN A 12 22.17 -16.98 15.99
N ILE A 13 21.25 -16.78 16.94
CA ILE A 13 19.86 -17.27 16.85
C ILE A 13 18.96 -16.35 16.01
N ARG A 14 19.32 -15.07 15.81
CA ARG A 14 18.51 -14.12 15.03
C ARG A 14 18.70 -14.21 13.51
N ALA A 15 19.78 -14.86 13.06
CA ALA A 15 20.16 -14.91 11.64
C ALA A 15 19.45 -16.01 10.82
N ALA A 16 18.62 -16.86 11.44
CA ALA A 16 17.94 -17.98 10.79
C ALA A 16 16.42 -17.77 10.66
N SER A 17 15.98 -16.55 10.32
CA SER A 17 14.61 -16.33 9.86
C SER A 17 14.56 -16.60 8.36
N SER A 18 13.83 -17.63 7.92
CA SER A 18 13.53 -17.87 6.50
C SER A 18 12.60 -16.81 5.91
N ILE A 19 12.09 -15.88 6.72
CA ILE A 19 11.17 -14.82 6.31
C ILE A 19 11.99 -13.62 5.83
N PRO A 20 11.82 -13.20 4.56
CA PRO A 20 12.41 -11.97 4.05
C PRO A 20 12.01 -10.75 4.88
N ASN A 21 12.89 -9.76 4.95
CA ASN A 21 12.56 -8.50 5.60
C ASN A 21 11.39 -7.81 4.88
N GLY A 22 10.46 -7.26 5.66
CA GLY A 22 9.40 -6.42 5.12
C GLY A 22 9.97 -5.16 4.47
N ILE A 23 9.44 -4.82 3.29
CA ILE A 23 9.79 -3.57 2.59
C ILE A 23 9.17 -2.41 3.38
N ARG A 24 10.01 -1.45 3.78
CA ARG A 24 9.61 -0.22 4.47
C ARG A 24 9.45 0.92 3.47
N ASP A 25 8.67 1.93 3.84
CA ASP A 25 8.50 3.19 3.09
C ASP A 25 7.99 3.04 1.65
N ILE A 26 7.08 2.08 1.43
CA ILE A 26 6.42 1.89 0.14
C ILE A 26 5.53 3.09 -0.17
N LYS A 27 5.74 3.70 -1.33
CA LYS A 27 4.87 4.76 -1.86
C LYS A 27 3.95 4.17 -2.95
N PRO A 28 2.62 4.24 -2.80
CA PRO A 28 1.70 3.79 -3.83
C PRO A 28 1.93 4.54 -5.14
N LYS A 29 2.15 3.79 -6.24
CA LYS A 29 2.39 4.36 -7.58
C LYS A 29 1.09 4.79 -8.28
N TYR A 30 -0.03 4.16 -7.94
CA TYR A 30 -1.31 4.36 -8.59
C TYR A 30 -2.36 4.76 -7.55
N THR A 31 -3.04 5.88 -7.81
CA THR A 31 -4.03 6.46 -6.88
C THR A 31 -5.32 6.92 -7.57
N LYS A 32 -5.40 6.70 -8.89
CA LYS A 32 -6.52 7.10 -9.74
C LYS A 32 -7.50 5.95 -9.95
N LEU A 33 -8.65 6.22 -10.56
CA LEU A 33 -9.58 5.18 -10.98
C LEU A 33 -9.02 4.46 -12.20
N PHE A 34 -9.23 3.15 -12.31
CA PHE A 34 -8.79 2.36 -13.47
C PHE A 34 -10.01 1.94 -14.29
N ILE A 35 -10.21 2.58 -15.43
CA ILE A 35 -11.39 2.39 -16.31
C ILE A 35 -10.90 2.29 -17.75
N ASN A 36 -11.35 1.26 -18.48
CA ASN A 36 -10.97 1.04 -19.88
C ASN A 36 -9.44 0.98 -20.14
N ASN A 37 -8.70 0.25 -19.31
CA ASN A 37 -7.23 0.16 -19.38
C ASN A 37 -6.48 1.48 -19.13
N GLU A 38 -7.17 2.51 -18.67
CA GLU A 38 -6.60 3.84 -18.42
C GLU A 38 -6.77 4.26 -16.96
N TRP A 39 -5.81 5.05 -16.47
CA TRP A 39 -5.86 5.70 -15.17
C TRP A 39 -6.54 7.06 -15.29
N VAL A 40 -7.77 7.17 -14.82
CA VAL A 40 -8.62 8.35 -14.94
C VAL A 40 -8.86 9.00 -13.58
N ASP A 41 -8.90 10.32 -13.55
CA ASP A 41 -9.30 11.05 -12.34
C ASP A 41 -10.80 10.88 -12.08
N ALA A 42 -11.21 10.94 -10.81
CA ALA A 42 -12.62 10.89 -10.46
C ALA A 42 -13.38 12.05 -11.10
N THR A 43 -14.61 11.80 -11.57
CA THR A 43 -15.45 12.84 -12.19
C THR A 43 -15.74 13.98 -11.22
N SER A 44 -15.88 13.67 -9.94
CA SER A 44 -16.08 14.63 -8.85
C SER A 44 -14.82 15.44 -8.51
N LYS A 45 -13.64 15.00 -8.98
CA LYS A 45 -12.30 15.46 -8.56
C LYS A 45 -12.03 15.33 -7.06
N LYS A 46 -12.90 14.63 -6.33
CA LYS A 46 -12.71 14.38 -4.90
C LYS A 46 -11.68 13.28 -4.70
N THR A 47 -11.04 13.36 -3.55
CA THR A 47 -10.03 12.40 -3.12
C THR A 47 -10.12 12.24 -1.62
N TYR A 48 -9.76 11.06 -1.11
CA TYR A 48 -9.71 10.79 0.32
C TYR A 48 -8.34 10.26 0.75
N ASP A 49 -7.96 10.55 1.99
CA ASP A 49 -6.70 10.10 2.55
C ASP A 49 -6.86 8.68 3.10
N THR A 50 -6.02 7.76 2.62
CA THR A 50 -5.94 6.39 3.13
C THR A 50 -4.94 6.35 4.28
N ILE A 51 -5.38 5.88 5.44
CA ILE A 51 -4.64 5.96 6.70
C ILE A 51 -4.09 4.58 7.06
N ASN A 52 -2.85 4.52 7.54
CA ASN A 52 -2.26 3.31 8.10
C ASN A 52 -2.84 3.04 9.50
N PRO A 53 -3.51 1.89 9.74
CA PRO A 53 -4.14 1.60 11.02
C PRO A 53 -3.13 1.37 12.17
N ALA A 54 -1.86 1.11 11.87
CA ALA A 54 -0.84 0.85 12.89
C ALA A 54 -0.32 2.13 13.58
N ASN A 55 -0.35 3.26 12.89
CA ASN A 55 0.28 4.50 13.36
C ASN A 55 -0.51 5.78 12.99
N ASN A 56 -1.68 5.64 12.37
CA ASN A 56 -2.55 6.73 11.92
C ASN A 56 -1.89 7.73 10.94
N THR A 57 -0.81 7.35 10.25
CA THR A 57 -0.19 8.21 9.24
C THR A 57 -0.87 8.04 7.88
N VAL A 58 -0.93 9.10 7.07
CA VAL A 58 -1.44 9.05 5.70
C VAL A 58 -0.50 8.24 4.80
N ILE A 59 -1.02 7.22 4.12
CA ILE A 59 -0.31 6.40 3.14
C ILE A 59 -0.33 7.09 1.77
N ALA A 60 -1.52 7.46 1.29
CA ALA A 60 -1.74 8.12 0.01
C ALA A 60 -3.12 8.77 -0.06
N ARG A 61 -3.30 9.66 -1.03
CA ARG A 61 -4.57 10.28 -1.37
C ARG A 61 -5.13 9.62 -2.62
N ILE A 62 -6.30 8.99 -2.51
CA ILE A 62 -6.92 8.16 -3.54
C ILE A 62 -8.12 8.89 -4.14
N ALA A 63 -8.34 8.74 -5.46
CA ALA A 63 -9.51 9.26 -6.15
C ALA A 63 -10.82 8.67 -5.58
N GLU A 64 -11.77 9.53 -5.23
CA GLU A 64 -13.07 9.15 -4.70
C GLU A 64 -14.06 8.95 -5.85
N GLY A 65 -14.25 7.70 -6.25
CA GLY A 65 -15.22 7.35 -7.29
C GLY A 65 -16.66 7.53 -6.81
N ASP A 66 -17.47 8.17 -7.65
CA ASP A 66 -18.90 8.38 -7.39
C ASP A 66 -19.73 7.67 -8.48
N LYS A 67 -21.07 7.73 -8.38
CA LYS A 67 -22.00 7.12 -9.33
C LYS A 67 -21.63 7.37 -10.81
N PRO A 68 -21.23 8.58 -11.25
CA PRO A 68 -20.86 8.81 -12.65
C PRO A 68 -19.64 7.99 -13.11
N ASP A 69 -18.69 7.73 -12.21
CA ASP A 69 -17.49 6.94 -12.52
C ASP A 69 -17.84 5.45 -12.64
N VAL A 70 -18.78 4.97 -11.81
CA VAL A 70 -19.34 3.62 -11.92
C VAL A 70 -20.08 3.46 -13.24
N ASP A 71 -20.92 4.43 -13.62
CA ASP A 71 -21.65 4.39 -14.89
C ASP A 71 -20.69 4.35 -16.10
N LYS A 72 -19.56 5.07 -16.05
CA LYS A 72 -18.50 5.00 -17.07
C LYS A 72 -17.83 3.62 -17.12
N ALA A 73 -17.49 3.06 -15.97
CA ALA A 73 -16.88 1.73 -15.89
C ALA A 73 -17.78 0.63 -16.45
N VAL A 74 -19.10 0.71 -16.18
CA VAL A 74 -20.08 -0.25 -16.69
C VAL A 74 -20.25 -0.13 -18.21
N LYS A 75 -20.32 1.10 -18.74
CA LYS A 75 -20.50 1.34 -20.19
C LYS A 75 -19.37 0.76 -21.05
N VAL A 76 -18.16 0.73 -20.52
CA VAL A 76 -16.98 0.24 -21.25
C VAL A 76 -17.04 -1.26 -21.50
N ARG A 77 -17.79 -2.04 -20.69
CA ARG A 77 -17.85 -3.50 -20.76
C ARG A 77 -18.09 -3.96 -22.21
N PRO A 78 -17.08 -4.50 -22.91
CA PRO A 78 -17.31 -5.15 -24.17
C PRO A 78 -17.98 -6.49 -23.85
N LEU A 79 -19.17 -6.71 -24.41
CA LEU A 79 -19.73 -8.05 -24.54
C LEU A 79 -19.04 -8.76 -25.70
#